data_AF-A0A3D3IU64-F1
#
_entry.id   AF-A0A3D3IU64-F1
#
_cell.length_a   1.000
_cell.length_b   1.000
_cell.length_c   1.000
_cell.angle_alpha   90.00
_cell.angle_beta   90.00
_cell.angle_gamma   90.00
#
_symmetry.space_group_name_H-M   'P 1'
#
loop_
_entity.id
_entity.type
_entity.pdbx_description
1 polymer ?
#
loop_
_entity_poly.entity_id
_entity_poly.type
_entity_poly.pdbx_seq_one_letter_code
_entity_poly.pdbx_strand_id
1 'polypeptide(L)'
;MLRAKVLRDFGGYNLGPVDADESAYRAGFTPDQVRAFKALALAPTRDFKFIKERYRKLAKQFHPDANGGSVAAEDKLKIINEAYSVLKTNFQNT
;
A
#
# COMPACT_ATOMS: atom_id res chain seq x y z
N MET A 1 -23.62 16.36 10.43
CA MET A 1 -23.36 14.98 10.91
C MET A 1 -22.13 14.47 10.19
N LEU A 2 -21.05 14.17 10.92
CA LEU A 2 -19.76 13.77 10.36
C LEU A 2 -19.90 12.44 9.60
N ARG A 3 -19.51 12.42 8.32
CA ARG A 3 -19.29 11.16 7.58
C ARG A 3 -18.08 10.47 8.20
N ALA A 4 -18.31 9.49 9.06
CA ALA A 4 -17.29 8.52 9.44
C ALA A 4 -16.90 7.77 8.15
N LYS A 5 -15.84 8.21 7.49
CA LYS A 5 -15.25 7.49 6.38
C LYS A 5 -14.66 6.22 6.99
N VAL A 6 -15.30 5.08 6.72
CA VAL A 6 -14.73 3.76 6.99
C VAL A 6 -13.28 3.80 6.53
N LEU A 7 -12.33 3.67 7.47
CA LEU A 7 -10.92 3.53 7.16
C LEU A 7 -10.83 2.33 6.22
N ARG A 8 -10.35 2.52 4.98
CA ARG A 8 -10.19 1.41 4.06
C ARG A 8 -9.14 0.48 4.65
N ASP A 9 -9.60 -0.69 5.09
CA ASP A 9 -8.77 -1.84 5.37
C ASP A 9 -8.30 -2.38 4.03
N PHE A 10 -6.99 -2.37 3.79
CA PHE A 10 -6.43 -2.92 2.56
C PHE A 10 -6.74 -4.42 2.47
N GLY A 11 -7.68 -4.79 1.59
CA GLY A 11 -8.03 -6.18 1.31
C GLY A 11 -8.49 -7.04 2.49
N GLY A 12 -9.07 -6.46 3.55
CA GLY A 12 -9.57 -7.22 4.71
C GLY A 12 -8.49 -7.81 5.63
N TYR A 13 -7.22 -7.46 5.42
CA TYR A 13 -6.15 -7.84 6.33
C TYR A 13 -6.09 -6.86 7.50
N ASN A 14 -6.43 -7.38 8.70
CA ASN A 14 -6.12 -6.72 9.96
C ASN A 14 -4.60 -6.65 10.08
N LEU A 15 -3.98 -5.54 9.67
CA LEU A 15 -2.53 -5.31 9.76
C LEU A 15 -2.03 -5.14 11.22
N GLY A 16 -2.77 -5.69 12.19
CA GLY A 16 -2.57 -5.53 13.62
C GLY A 16 -2.77 -4.08 14.07
N PRO A 17 -2.67 -3.82 15.39
CA PRO A 17 -2.22 -2.52 15.85
C PRO A 17 -0.96 -2.19 15.05
N VAL A 18 -0.90 -1.01 14.45
CA VAL A 18 0.36 -0.50 13.95
C VAL A 18 1.28 -0.46 15.17
N ASP A 19 2.09 -1.50 15.35
CA ASP A 19 3.31 -1.48 16.16
C ASP A 19 4.20 -0.48 15.44
N ALA A 20 3.86 0.78 15.68
CA ALA A 20 4.11 1.87 14.80
C ALA A 20 5.61 2.04 14.76
N ASP A 21 6.16 1.95 13.56
CA ASP A 21 7.36 2.70 13.28
C ASP A 21 7.02 4.17 13.54
N GLU A 22 7.19 4.62 14.79
CA GLU A 22 6.80 5.95 15.28
C GLU A 22 7.48 7.02 14.42
N SER A 23 8.64 6.67 13.83
CA SER A 23 9.37 7.50 12.88
C SER A 23 8.54 7.87 11.65
N ALA A 24 7.64 7.00 11.18
CA ALA A 24 6.82 7.24 10.00
C ALA A 24 5.75 8.32 10.26
N TYR A 25 5.14 8.29 11.44
CA TYR A 25 4.20 9.32 11.87
C TYR A 25 4.92 10.65 12.13
N ARG A 26 6.09 10.61 12.76
CA ARG A 26 6.96 11.79 12.94
C ARG A 26 7.41 12.40 11.61
N ALA A 27 7.53 11.61 10.54
CA ALA A 27 7.86 12.06 9.19
C ALA A 27 6.67 12.66 8.40
N GLY A 28 5.51 12.81 9.04
CA GLY A 28 4.32 13.45 8.47
C GLY A 28 3.55 12.58 7.49
N PHE A 29 3.63 11.25 7.61
CA PHE A 29 2.80 10.32 6.83
C PHE A 29 1.50 9.99 7.58
N THR A 30 0.40 9.85 6.84
CA THR A 30 -0.89 9.43 7.39
C THR A 30 -0.89 7.92 7.69
N PRO A 31 -1.75 7.42 8.59
CA PRO A 31 -1.88 5.98 8.84
C PRO A 31 -2.08 5.16 7.55
N ASP A 32 -2.88 5.67 6.62
CA ASP A 32 -3.17 5.01 5.34
C ASP A 32 -1.91 4.91 4.46
N GLN A 33 -1.06 5.96 4.46
CA GLN A 33 0.21 5.94 3.75
C GLN A 33 1.19 4.94 4.39
N VAL A 34 1.27 4.90 5.72
CA VAL A 34 2.12 3.94 6.45
C VAL A 34 1.71 2.50 6.13
N ARG A 35 0.41 2.20 6.15
CA ARG A 35 -0.11 0.87 5.77
C ARG A 35 0.17 0.56 4.30
N ALA A 36 0.04 1.53 3.40
CA ALA A 36 0.37 1.35 1.99
C ALA A 36 1.86 1.07 1.76
N PHE A 37 2.77 1.74 2.47
CA PHE A 37 4.20 1.43 2.42
C PHE A 37 4.48 -0.01 2.88
N LYS A 38 3.87 -0.44 3.99
CA LYS A 38 3.97 -1.81 4.49
C LYS A 38 3.46 -2.84 3.47
N ALA A 39 2.31 -2.58 2.83
CA ALA A 39 1.76 -3.44 1.77
C ALA A 39 2.68 -3.57 0.54
N LEU A 40 3.45 -2.53 0.23
CA LEU A 40 4.49 -2.57 -0.80
C LEU A 40 5.84 -3.11 -0.29
N ALA A 41 5.91 -3.52 0.98
CA ALA A 41 7.14 -3.89 1.68
C ALA A 41 8.25 -2.85 1.41
N LEU A 42 7.92 -1.59 1.67
CA LEU A 42 8.76 -0.41 1.46
C LEU A 42 8.87 0.36 2.78
N ALA A 43 10.04 0.94 3.03
CA ALA A 43 10.15 1.98 4.05
C ALA A 43 9.39 3.25 3.61
N PRO A 44 8.85 4.05 4.55
CA PRO A 44 8.23 5.33 4.22
C PRO A 44 9.20 6.25 3.47
N THR A 45 8.77 6.80 2.34
CA THR A 45 9.59 7.68 1.50
C THR A 45 8.73 8.64 0.69
N ARG A 46 9.31 9.78 0.29
CA ARG A 46 8.68 10.73 -0.64
C ARG A 46 9.14 10.54 -2.10
N ASP A 47 10.08 9.62 -2.35
CA ASP A 47 10.54 9.33 -3.70
C ASP A 47 9.51 8.48 -4.47
N PHE A 48 8.70 9.17 -5.28
CA PHE A 48 7.67 8.53 -6.07
C PHE A 48 8.23 7.59 -7.16
N LYS A 49 9.44 7.82 -7.67
CA LYS A 49 10.06 6.91 -8.64
C LYS A 49 10.32 5.55 -7.99
N PHE A 50 10.86 5.56 -6.77
CA PHE A 50 11.11 4.35 -6.00
C PHE A 50 9.82 3.59 -5.66
N ILE A 51 8.76 4.31 -5.26
CA ILE A 51 7.43 3.70 -5.03
C ILE A 51 6.92 3.00 -6.30
N LYS A 52 7.00 3.68 -7.45
CA LYS A 52 6.53 3.15 -8.74
C LYS A 52 7.33 1.93 -9.19
N GLU A 53 8.65 1.93 -8.98
CA GLU A 53 9.50 0.79 -9.28
C GLU A 53 9.16 -0.43 -8.41
N ARG A 54 8.96 -0.22 -7.10
CA ARG A 54 8.57 -1.30 -6.19
C ARG A 54 7.23 -1.91 -6.60
N TYR A 55 6.24 -1.07 -6.86
CA TYR A 55 4.93 -1.50 -7.36
C TYR A 55 5.05 -2.36 -8.61
N ARG A 56 5.82 -1.92 -9.62
CA ARG A 56 6.02 -2.68 -10.87
C ARG A 56 6.64 -4.05 -10.64
N LYS A 57 7.62 -4.16 -9.72
CA LYS A 57 8.25 -5.45 -9.38
C LYS A 57 7.23 -6.41 -8.75
N LEU A 58 6.45 -5.92 -7.78
CA LEU A 58 5.43 -6.72 -7.11
C LEU A 58 4.28 -7.11 -8.04
N ALA A 59 3.84 -6.20 -8.90
CA ALA A 59 2.77 -6.47 -9.86
C ALA A 59 3.15 -7.59 -10.84
N LYS A 60 4.40 -7.60 -11.33
CA LYS A 60 4.93 -8.69 -12.15
C LYS A 60 5.03 -10.00 -11.37
N GLN A 61 5.48 -9.94 -10.12
CA GLN A 61 5.63 -11.10 -9.25
C GLN A 61 4.29 -11.79 -8.96
N PHE A 62 3.22 -11.02 -8.75
CA PHE A 62 1.89 -11.54 -8.36
C PHE A 62 0.87 -11.54 -9.52
N HIS A 63 1.30 -11.34 -10.76
CA HIS A 63 0.42 -11.37 -11.92
C HIS A 63 -0.18 -12.78 -12.12
N PRO A 64 -1.48 -12.92 -12.49
CA PRO A 64 -2.09 -14.23 -12.73
C PRO A 64 -1.34 -15.04 -13.79
N ASP A 65 -0.89 -14.41 -14.87
CA ASP A 65 -0.11 -15.09 -15.94
C ASP A 65 1.17 -15.75 -15.41
N ALA A 66 1.84 -15.14 -14.43
CA ALA A 66 3.06 -15.68 -13.84
C ALA A 66 2.80 -16.71 -12.73
N ASN A 67 1.57 -16.75 -12.19
CA ASN A 67 1.18 -17.58 -11.05
C ASN A 67 0.06 -18.59 -11.38
N GLY A 68 -0.17 -18.86 -12.67
CA GLY A 68 -1.15 -19.85 -13.13
C GLY A 68 -2.59 -19.56 -12.65
N GLY A 69 -2.97 -18.29 -12.48
CA GLY A 69 -4.29 -17.91 -11.95
C GLY A 69 -4.48 -18.19 -10.45
N SER A 70 -3.40 -18.30 -9.67
CA SER A 70 -3.50 -18.46 -8.22
C SER A 70 -4.30 -17.35 -7.55
N VAL A 71 -5.40 -17.71 -6.89
CA VAL A 71 -6.27 -16.79 -6.11
C VAL A 71 -5.45 -16.04 -5.05
N ALA A 72 -4.52 -16.72 -4.40
CA ALA A 72 -3.66 -16.11 -3.38
C ALA A 72 -2.72 -15.03 -3.96
N ALA A 73 -2.23 -15.22 -5.19
CA ALA A 73 -1.43 -14.20 -5.88
C ALA A 73 -2.32 -13.02 -6.30
N GLU A 74 -3.54 -13.30 -6.78
CA GLU A 74 -4.52 -12.28 -7.13
C GLU A 74 -4.90 -11.40 -5.93
N ASP A 75 -5.16 -12.00 -4.77
CA ASP A 75 -5.50 -11.25 -3.55
C ASP A 75 -4.35 -10.37 -3.07
N LYS A 76 -3.11 -10.85 -3.16
CA LYS A 76 -1.92 -10.02 -2.90
C LYS A 76 -1.82 -8.86 -3.90
N LEU A 77 -2.06 -9.11 -5.18
CA LEU A 77 -2.02 -8.09 -6.22
C LEU A 77 -3.07 -7.00 -5.98
N LYS A 78 -4.28 -7.36 -5.52
CA LYS A 78 -5.33 -6.39 -5.14
C LYS A 78 -4.85 -5.44 -4.03
N ILE A 79 -4.22 -5.99 -2.99
CA ILE A 79 -3.67 -5.19 -1.88
C ILE A 79 -2.58 -4.24 -2.38
N ILE A 80 -1.67 -4.74 -3.22
CA ILE A 80 -0.59 -3.96 -3.84
C ILE A 80 -1.16 -2.80 -4.68
N ASN A 81 -2.20 -3.06 -5.48
CA ASN A 81 -2.86 -2.05 -6.31
C ASN A 81 -3.52 -0.95 -5.47
N GLU A 82 -4.22 -1.33 -4.41
CA GLU A 82 -4.88 -0.38 -3.51
C GLU A 82 -3.84 0.49 -2.76
N ALA A 83 -2.79 -0.13 -2.22
CA ALA A 83 -1.68 0.57 -1.58
C ALA A 83 -1.02 1.58 -2.51
N TYR A 84 -0.71 1.19 -3.75
CA TYR A 84 -0.14 2.10 -4.73
C TYR A 84 -1.09 3.25 -5.08
N SER A 85 -2.40 3.01 -5.18
CA SER A 85 -3.39 4.06 -5.44
C SER A 85 -3.42 5.14 -4.35
N VAL A 86 -3.32 4.74 -3.08
CA VAL A 86 -3.23 5.66 -1.94
C VAL A 86 -1.98 6.53 -2.05
N LEU A 87 -0.81 5.95 -2.30
CA LEU A 87 0.43 6.70 -2.42
C LEU A 87 0.40 7.61 -3.66
N LYS A 88 -0.03 7.10 -4.83
CA LYS A 88 -0.10 7.85 -6.08
C LYS A 88 -0.92 9.14 -5.96
N THR A 89 -2.08 9.08 -5.31
CA THR A 89 -2.96 10.25 -5.14
C THR A 89 -2.30 11.35 -4.31
N ASN A 90 -1.49 10.98 -3.32
CA ASN A 90 -0.87 11.93 -2.41
C ASN A 90 0.47 12.49 -2.92
N PHE A 91 1.20 11.76 -3.77
CA PHE A 91 2.51 12.17 -4.27
C PHE A 91 2.51 12.74 -5.71
N GLN A 92 1.41 12.63 -6.47
CA GLN A 92 1.33 13.15 -7.84
C GLN A 92 0.55 14.47 -7.98
N ASN A 93 -0.07 14.98 -6.91
CA ASN A 93 -0.86 16.21 -6.92
C ASN A 93 -0.07 17.44 -6.41
N THR A 94 1.24 17.46 -6.62
CA THR A 94 2.13 18.60 -6.30
C THR A 94 2.81 19.03 -7.59
#